data_AF-A0A952HYF4-F1
#
_entry.id   AF-A0A952HYF4-F1
#
_cell.length_a   1.000
_cell.length_b   1.000
_cell.length_c   1.000
_cell.angle_alpha   90.00
_cell.angle_beta   90.00
_cell.angle_gamma   90.00
#
_symmetry.space_group_name_H-M   'P 1'
#
loop_
_entity.id
_entity.type
_entity.pdbx_description
1 polymer ?
#
loop_
_entity_poly.entity_id
_entity_poly.type
_entity_poly.pdbx_seq_one_letter_code
_entity_poly.pdbx_strand_id
1 'polypeptide(L)'
;MRIIFLLFLTVFIQYTAFSQSPKQLFKKYKAEGESYYSQGNYVKAISSFEEALKQKAGDKNSTQKLAECNKIVKEKYAEFIVAADRLY
;
A
#
# COMPACT_ATOMS: atom_id res chain seq x y z
N MET A 1 37.58 3.94 -30.82
CA MET A 1 36.25 3.63 -31.40
C MET A 1 35.46 2.51 -30.70
N ARG A 2 36.06 1.56 -29.94
CA ARG A 2 35.30 0.48 -29.24
C ARG A 2 34.70 0.86 -27.88
N ILE A 3 35.30 1.83 -27.15
CA ILE A 3 34.88 2.20 -25.78
C ILE A 3 33.65 3.12 -25.77
N ILE A 4 33.50 3.99 -26.77
CA ILE A 4 32.33 4.88 -26.92
C ILE A 4 31.04 4.07 -27.14
N PHE A 5 31.10 2.95 -27.85
CA PHE A 5 29.94 2.08 -28.07
C PHE A 5 29.47 1.35 -26.79
N LEU A 6 30.38 1.05 -25.88
CA LEU A 6 30.06 0.41 -24.59
C LEU A 6 29.42 1.38 -23.60
N LEU A 7 29.78 2.66 -23.63
CA LEU A 7 29.14 3.70 -22.82
C LEU A 7 27.68 3.96 -23.25
N PHE A 8 27.39 3.91 -24.55
CA PHE A 8 26.00 4.00 -25.03
C PHE A 8 25.15 2.77 -24.68
N LEU A 9 25.77 1.59 -24.64
CA LEU A 9 25.08 0.34 -24.29
C LEU A 9 24.64 0.31 -22.82
N THR A 10 25.46 0.80 -21.89
CA THR A 10 25.11 0.82 -20.46
C THR A 10 24.01 1.84 -20.14
N VAL A 11 24.02 2.99 -20.81
CA VAL A 11 22.97 4.02 -20.67
C VAL A 11 21.62 3.50 -21.16
N PHE A 12 21.60 2.67 -22.21
CA PHE A 12 20.37 2.07 -22.74
C PHE A 12 19.73 1.07 -21.74
N ILE A 13 20.54 0.32 -20.99
CA ILE A 13 20.06 -0.65 -19.99
C ILE A 13 19.41 0.08 -18.80
N GLN A 14 19.94 1.23 -18.37
CA GLN A 14 19.37 2.02 -17.27
C GLN A 14 18.05 2.72 -17.61
N TYR A 15 17.77 2.99 -18.89
CA TYR A 15 16.55 3.68 -19.32
C TYR A 15 15.26 2.83 -19.20
N THR A 16 15.37 1.50 -19.12
CA THR A 16 14.17 0.63 -19.07
C THR A 16 13.59 0.44 -17.67
N ALA A 17 14.27 0.94 -16.63
CA ALA A 17 14.01 0.50 -15.26
C ALA A 17 12.96 1.31 -14.47
N PHE A 18 12.42 2.43 -14.97
CA PHE A 18 11.57 3.27 -14.12
C PHE A 18 10.38 3.89 -14.87
N SER A 19 9.43 3.05 -15.25
CA SER A 19 8.10 3.51 -15.63
C SER A 19 7.06 2.62 -14.96
N GLN A 20 6.96 2.70 -13.63
CA GLN A 20 5.80 2.13 -12.93
C GLN A 20 4.57 2.94 -13.33
N SER A 21 3.83 2.41 -14.31
CA SER A 21 2.50 2.89 -14.64
C SER A 21 1.65 3.00 -13.36
N PRO A 22 0.80 4.04 -13.21
CA PRO A 22 -0.11 4.17 -12.07
C PRO A 22 -0.92 2.89 -11.77
N LYS A 23 -1.23 2.10 -12.81
CA LYS A 23 -1.91 0.80 -12.67
C LYS A 23 -1.08 -0.26 -11.94
N GLN A 24 0.24 -0.28 -12.15
CA GLN A 24 1.13 -1.20 -11.43
C GLN A 24 1.26 -0.80 -9.97
N LEU A 25 1.38 0.51 -9.72
CA LEU A 25 1.47 1.05 -8.38
C LEU A 25 0.19 0.79 -7.57
N PHE A 26 -0.98 0.94 -8.20
CA PHE A 26 -2.27 0.49 -7.65
C PHE A 26 -2.25 -0.99 -7.25
N LYS A 27 -1.87 -1.88 -8.17
CA LYS A 27 -1.84 -3.33 -7.91
C LYS A 27 -0.90 -3.69 -6.77
N LYS A 28 0.27 -3.04 -6.71
CA LYS A 28 1.25 -3.22 -5.65
C LYS A 28 0.67 -2.84 -4.29
N TYR A 29 0.16 -1.61 -4.16
CA TYR A 29 -0.43 -1.14 -2.90
C TYR A 29 -1.65 -1.94 -2.48
N LYS A 30 -2.47 -2.37 -3.44
CA LYS A 30 -3.60 -3.26 -3.16
C LYS A 30 -3.12 -4.61 -2.59
N ALA A 31 -2.14 -5.25 -3.20
CA ALA A 31 -1.62 -6.53 -2.73
C ALA A 31 -0.93 -6.41 -1.36
N GLU A 32 -0.20 -5.32 -1.11
CA GLU A 32 0.38 -5.01 0.20
C GLU A 32 -0.72 -4.84 1.26
N GLY A 33 -1.78 -4.10 0.94
CA GLY A 33 -2.93 -3.92 1.83
C GLY A 33 -3.62 -5.25 2.16
N GLU A 34 -3.85 -6.11 1.16
CA GLU A 34 -4.40 -7.45 1.37
C GLU A 34 -3.48 -8.34 2.22
N SER A 35 -2.17 -8.27 2.01
CA SER A 35 -1.19 -9.01 2.82
C SER A 35 -1.21 -8.55 4.27
N TYR A 36 -1.17 -7.24 4.53
CA TYR A 36 -1.27 -6.70 5.89
C TYR A 36 -2.61 -7.00 6.55
N TYR A 37 -3.71 -6.97 5.79
CA TYR A 37 -5.03 -7.39 6.27
C TYR A 37 -5.01 -8.84 6.74
N SER A 38 -4.43 -9.74 5.94
CA SER A 38 -4.31 -11.17 6.24
C SER A 38 -3.44 -11.42 7.48
N GLN A 39 -2.43 -10.57 7.71
CA GLN A 39 -1.57 -10.62 8.89
C GLN A 39 -2.20 -9.98 10.13
N GLY A 40 -3.42 -9.42 10.03
CA GLY A 40 -4.08 -8.68 11.11
C GLY A 40 -3.45 -7.32 11.42
N ASN A 41 -2.54 -6.83 10.57
CA ASN A 41 -1.94 -5.51 10.70
C ASN A 41 -2.83 -4.46 10.02
N TYR A 42 -3.97 -4.18 10.64
CA TYR A 42 -5.00 -3.31 10.07
C TYR A 42 -4.52 -1.86 9.87
N VAL A 43 -3.60 -1.36 10.71
CA VAL A 43 -3.04 0.00 10.57
C VAL A 43 -2.20 0.14 9.31
N LYS A 44 -1.31 -0.83 9.03
CA LYS A 44 -0.54 -0.83 7.77
C LYS A 44 -1.45 -1.09 6.56
N ALA A 45 -2.45 -1.97 6.73
CA ALA A 45 -3.42 -2.24 5.66
C ALA A 45 -4.19 -0.98 5.24
N ILE A 46 -4.62 -0.16 6.20
CA ILE A 46 -5.29 1.14 5.94
C ILE A 46 -4.40 2.01 5.06
N SER A 47 -3.15 2.23 5.46
CA SER A 47 -2.21 3.07 4.71
C SER A 47 -2.00 2.55 3.28
N SER A 48 -1.79 1.24 3.10
CA SER A 48 -1.64 0.64 1.77
C SER A 48 -2.90 0.78 0.91
N PHE A 49 -4.10 0.59 1.47
CA PHE A 49 -5.34 0.77 0.71
C PHE A 49 -5.62 2.23 0.35
N GLU A 50 -5.24 3.19 1.20
CA GLU A 50 -5.30 4.62 0.88
C GLU A 50 -4.37 4.97 -0.28
N GLU A 51 -3.13 4.49 -0.27
CA GLU A 51 -2.20 4.67 -1.38
C GLU A 51 -2.72 4.03 -2.67
N ALA A 52 -3.34 2.85 -2.59
CA ALA A 52 -4.00 2.24 -3.74
C ALA A 52 -5.12 3.14 -4.30
N LEU A 53 -5.98 3.67 -3.43
CA LEU A 53 -7.08 4.55 -3.83
C LEU A 53 -6.61 5.90 -4.40
N LYS A 54 -5.44 6.41 -3.99
CA LYS A 54 -4.80 7.57 -4.63
C LYS A 54 -4.43 7.30 -6.09
N GLN A 55 -3.99 6.08 -6.40
CA GLN A 55 -3.63 5.68 -7.77
C GLN A 55 -4.87 5.34 -8.63
N LYS A 56 -5.91 4.78 -8.00
CA LYS A 56 -7.17 4.42 -8.66
C LYS A 56 -8.35 4.73 -7.75
N ALA A 57 -8.85 5.95 -7.85
CA ALA A 57 -10.05 6.36 -7.14
C ALA A 57 -11.26 5.51 -7.56
N GLY A 58 -12.12 5.16 -6.60
CA GLY A 58 -13.36 4.42 -6.85
C GLY A 58 -13.22 2.90 -6.98
N ASP A 59 -12.08 2.31 -6.60
CA ASP A 59 -11.98 0.85 -6.50
C ASP A 59 -12.81 0.34 -5.31
N LYS A 60 -13.96 -0.28 -5.61
CA LYS A 60 -14.90 -0.79 -4.60
C LYS A 60 -14.23 -1.74 -3.60
N ASN A 61 -13.31 -2.58 -4.06
CA ASN A 61 -12.67 -3.58 -3.21
C ASN A 61 -11.72 -2.92 -2.21
N SER A 62 -10.86 -2.01 -2.66
CA SER A 62 -9.98 -1.24 -1.76
C SER A 62 -10.76 -0.36 -0.79
N THR A 63 -11.86 0.29 -1.22
CA THR A 63 -12.71 1.09 -0.33
C THR A 63 -13.42 0.24 0.72
N GLN A 64 -13.96 -0.92 0.34
CA GLN A 64 -14.60 -1.84 1.29
C GLN A 64 -13.60 -2.34 2.34
N LYS A 65 -12.41 -2.77 1.90
CA LYS A 65 -11.37 -3.26 2.81
C LYS A 65 -10.85 -2.15 3.73
N LEU A 66 -10.69 -0.94 3.22
CA LEU A 66 -10.32 0.23 4.02
C LEU A 66 -11.35 0.50 5.12
N ALA A 67 -12.65 0.46 4.79
CA ALA A 67 -13.72 0.67 5.77
C ALA A 67 -13.75 -0.44 6.84
N GLU A 68 -13.56 -1.69 6.43
CA GLU A 68 -13.46 -2.85 7.33
C GLU A 68 -12.28 -2.72 8.30
N CYS A 69 -11.08 -2.40 7.80
CA CYS A 69 -9.92 -2.16 8.66
C CYS A 69 -10.17 -1.04 9.66
N ASN A 70 -10.72 0.10 9.22
CA ASN A 70 -10.99 1.24 10.09
C ASN A 70 -11.99 0.90 11.20
N LYS A 71 -13.01 0.08 10.89
CA LYS A 71 -13.96 -0.42 11.89
C LYS A 71 -13.26 -1.26 12.96
N ILE A 72 -12.46 -2.25 12.54
CA ILE A 72 -11.73 -3.14 13.46
C ILE A 72 -10.78 -2.35 14.36
N VAL A 73 -10.05 -1.41 13.76
CA VAL A 73 -9.11 -0.55 14.49
C VAL A 73 -9.85 0.30 15.52
N LYS A 74 -10.96 0.93 15.14
CA LYS A 74 -11.80 1.72 16.05
C LYS A 74 -12.38 0.89 17.18
N GLU A 75 -12.86 -0.32 16.90
CA GLU A 75 -13.38 -1.24 17.92
C GLU A 75 -12.31 -1.63 18.93
N LYS A 76 -11.11 -2.00 18.45
CA LYS A 76 -9.96 -2.28 19.33
C LYS A 76 -9.61 -1.08 20.19
N TYR A 77 -9.51 0.12 19.62
CA TYR A 77 -9.20 1.32 20.40
C TYR A 77 -10.29 1.66 21.42
N ALA A 78 -11.57 1.45 21.10
CA ALA A 78 -12.66 1.66 22.05
C ALA A 78 -12.58 0.68 23.23
N GLU A 79 -12.23 -0.58 23.00
CA GLU A 79 -11.98 -1.56 24.07
C GLU A 79 -10.83 -1.11 24.99
N PHE A 80 -9.74 -0.60 24.43
CA PHE A 80 -8.61 -0.12 25.22
C PHE A 80 -8.96 1.06 26.13
N ILE A 81 -9.79 2.00 25.66
CA ILE A 81 -10.24 3.15 26.48
C ILE A 81 -11.13 2.67 27.63
N VAL A 82 -12.10 1.79 27.35
CA VAL A 82 -13.00 1.25 28.38
C VAL A 82 -12.25 0.41 29.40
N ALA A 83 -11.20 -0.31 28.99
CA ALA A 83 -10.35 -1.07 29.90
C ALA A 83 -9.50 -0.15 30.78
N ALA A 84 -8.98 0.96 30.22
CA ALA A 84 -8.21 1.95 30.97
C ALA A 84 -9.07 2.65 32.04
N ASP A 85 -10.31 3.04 31.69
CA ASP A 85 -11.24 3.69 32.62
C ASP A 85 -11.73 2.75 33.75
N ARG A 86 -11.66 1.43 33.55
CA ARG A 86 -12.05 0.43 34.57
C ARG A 86 -10.95 0.12 35.59
N LEU A 87 -9.73 0.62 35.36
CA LEU A 87 -8.52 0.32 36.15
C LEU A 87 -8.08 1.48 37.07
N TYR A 88 -8.75 2.62 36.99
CA TYR A 88 -8.62 3.78 37.87
C TYR A 88 -9.90 4.00 38.67
#